data_AF-A0A5C8RT13-F1
#
_entry.id   AF-A0A5C8RT13-F1
#
_cell.length_a   1.000
_cell.length_b   1.000
_cell.length_c   1.000
_cell.angle_alpha   90.00
_cell.angle_beta   90.00
_cell.angle_gamma   90.00
#
_symmetry.space_group_name_H-M   'P 1'
#
loop_
_entity.id
_entity.type
_entity.pdbx_description
1 polymer ?
#
loop_
_entity_poly.entity_id
_entity_poly.type
_entity_poly.pdbx_seq_one_letter_code
_entity_poly.pdbx_strand_id
1 'polypeptide(L)'
;MSSLASVPRPRDQIQGARPPSVERLLGHQVAASLIETFGRTAVRDAVREDLAAIRARAEGVPDEAAILAAVEGRLSALSRASLRPVFNLTGTVLHTNLGRALLPPEAAEAVSAVMTGAANLEFDLATGERGERDDHVEALICRLTGAEAAIVVNNNAAAVFLVLNALAMRKEVVVSRGELVEIGGSFRVPDVMARAGCRLREVGTTNRTHLHDFDEALGPRTGLVMRVHPSNYEIRGFTAQARDDELGALCRARGVPLAVDLGSGSLVDLAAHGLPPEPTVRAALAHADLVTFSGDKLLGAVQCGIVAGRTDLLRKIRRSPLKRALRVDKMTYAALEATLRLYLNPERLAERLPTLRLLTRKAEAIDAQARRLAPEVARRLAGRAEVAVAACSSQIGSG
;
A
#
# COMPACT_ATOMS: atom_id res chain seq x y z
N MET A 1 30.30 -92.80 -12.89
CA MET A 1 28.90 -92.34 -12.85
C MET A 1 28.79 -91.32 -11.73
N SER A 2 29.08 -90.06 -12.07
CA SER A 2 29.31 -88.98 -11.11
C SER A 2 28.01 -88.25 -10.82
N SER A 3 27.74 -88.08 -9.53
CA SER A 3 26.66 -87.31 -8.92
C SER A 3 26.72 -85.83 -9.35
N LEU A 4 25.67 -85.34 -9.99
CA LEU A 4 25.45 -83.90 -10.19
C LEU A 4 24.32 -83.44 -9.28
N ALA A 5 24.75 -82.71 -8.25
CA ALA A 5 23.94 -82.04 -7.27
C ALA A 5 22.97 -81.02 -7.91
N SER A 6 21.75 -80.99 -7.40
CA SER A 6 20.75 -79.98 -7.70
C SER A 6 21.25 -78.60 -7.24
N VAL A 7 21.39 -77.68 -8.19
CA VAL A 7 21.65 -76.27 -7.93
C VAL A 7 20.43 -75.65 -7.23
N PRO A 8 20.55 -75.09 -6.02
CA PRO A 8 19.45 -74.34 -5.42
C PRO A 8 19.29 -73.00 -6.14
N ARG A 9 18.06 -72.67 -6.56
CA ARG A 9 17.73 -71.33 -7.04
C ARG A 9 17.85 -70.34 -5.87
N PRO A 10 18.46 -69.16 -6.04
CA PRO A 10 18.47 -68.15 -5.00
C PRO A 10 17.05 -67.59 -4.82
N ARG A 11 16.36 -68.04 -3.76
CA ARG A 11 15.38 -67.22 -3.05
C ARG A 11 16.18 -66.35 -2.09
N ASP A 12 16.24 -65.06 -2.40
CA ASP A 12 16.18 -63.94 -1.45
C ASP A 12 16.54 -62.66 -2.20
N GLN A 13 15.62 -62.22 -3.07
CA GLN A 13 15.46 -60.79 -3.29
C GLN A 13 14.82 -60.26 -2.01
N ILE A 14 15.51 -59.35 -1.31
CA ILE A 14 14.93 -58.54 -0.25
C ILE A 14 13.62 -57.96 -0.81
N GLN A 15 12.47 -58.50 -0.39
CA GLN A 15 11.17 -57.89 -0.64
C GLN A 15 11.19 -56.55 0.09
N GLY A 16 11.61 -55.49 -0.60
CA GLY A 16 11.47 -54.12 -0.09
C GLY A 16 10.02 -53.94 0.35
N ALA A 17 9.83 -53.44 1.57
CA ALA A 17 8.50 -53.22 2.13
C ALA A 17 7.64 -52.47 1.12
N ARG A 18 6.42 -52.93 0.85
CA ARG A 18 5.51 -52.21 -0.04
C ARG A 18 4.94 -51.00 0.69
N PRO A 19 4.83 -49.82 0.04
CA PRO A 19 4.19 -48.67 0.65
C PRO A 19 2.76 -48.99 1.11
N PRO A 20 2.29 -48.43 2.24
CA PRO A 20 0.94 -48.66 2.75
C PRO A 20 -0.12 -48.21 1.73
N SER A 21 -1.33 -48.75 1.85
CA SER A 21 -2.44 -48.29 1.01
C SER A 21 -2.87 -46.88 1.43
N VAL A 22 -3.44 -46.14 0.49
CA VAL A 22 -4.02 -44.82 0.78
C VAL A 22 -5.07 -44.93 1.88
N GLU A 23 -5.95 -45.95 1.84
CA GLU A 23 -6.99 -46.12 2.85
C GLU A 23 -6.42 -46.42 4.24
N ARG A 24 -5.31 -47.18 4.33
CA ARG A 24 -4.63 -47.43 5.60
C ARG A 24 -4.09 -46.15 6.21
N LEU A 25 -3.46 -45.30 5.41
CA LEU A 25 -2.98 -43.99 5.86
C LEU A 25 -4.14 -43.06 6.24
N LEU A 26 -5.24 -43.07 5.48
CA LEU A 26 -6.43 -42.27 5.78
C LEU A 26 -7.18 -42.74 7.04
N GLY A 27 -7.04 -44.01 7.42
CA GLY A 27 -7.58 -44.57 8.66
C GLY A 27 -6.74 -44.24 9.92
N HIS A 28 -5.59 -43.59 9.76
CA HIS A 28 -4.72 -43.23 10.87
C HIS A 28 -5.25 -42.01 11.63
N GLN A 29 -5.08 -41.96 12.95
CA GLN A 29 -5.57 -40.85 13.79
C GLN A 29 -4.99 -39.49 13.37
N VAL A 30 -3.69 -39.45 13.02
CA VAL A 30 -3.04 -38.24 12.48
C VAL A 30 -3.74 -37.78 11.18
N ALA A 31 -4.10 -38.71 10.29
CA ALA A 31 -4.80 -38.35 9.07
C ALA A 31 -6.20 -37.80 9.35
N ALA A 32 -6.90 -38.27 10.39
CA ALA A 32 -8.18 -37.70 10.80
C ALA A 32 -8.06 -36.20 11.17
N SER A 33 -7.04 -35.81 11.95
CA SER A 33 -6.77 -34.40 12.26
C SER A 33 -6.41 -33.58 11.01
N LEU A 34 -5.65 -34.16 10.08
CA LEU A 34 -5.36 -33.51 8.80
C LEU A 34 -6.61 -33.33 7.94
N ILE A 35 -7.55 -34.29 7.97
CA ILE A 35 -8.80 -34.24 7.22
C ILE A 35 -9.72 -33.15 7.79
N GLU A 36 -9.78 -32.99 9.11
CA GLU A 36 -10.53 -31.90 9.75
C GLU A 36 -9.97 -30.54 9.34
N THR A 37 -8.64 -30.41 9.22
CA THR A 37 -7.96 -29.15 8.92
C THR A 37 -7.96 -28.80 7.43
N PHE A 38 -7.66 -29.77 6.56
CA PHE A 38 -7.38 -29.56 5.14
C PHE A 38 -8.45 -30.16 4.20
N GLY A 39 -9.38 -30.94 4.74
CA GLY A 39 -10.39 -31.66 3.97
C GLY A 39 -9.91 -32.99 3.41
N ARG A 40 -10.81 -33.98 3.34
CA ARG A 40 -10.48 -35.37 2.94
C ARG A 40 -9.85 -35.47 1.55
N THR A 41 -10.32 -34.67 0.60
CA THR A 41 -9.80 -34.67 -0.77
C THR A 41 -8.32 -34.27 -0.82
N ALA A 42 -7.96 -33.16 -0.18
CA ALA A 42 -6.58 -32.66 -0.16
C ALA A 42 -5.62 -33.65 0.52
N VAL A 43 -6.04 -34.24 1.65
CA VAL A 43 -5.25 -35.27 2.35
C VAL A 43 -5.06 -36.51 1.49
N ARG A 44 -6.13 -37.02 0.89
CA ARG A 44 -6.06 -38.19 -0.01
C ARG A 44 -5.12 -37.95 -1.19
N ASP A 45 -5.21 -36.79 -1.82
CA ASP A 45 -4.43 -36.49 -3.01
C ASP A 45 -2.95 -36.28 -2.65
N ALA A 46 -2.65 -35.60 -1.55
CA ALA A 46 -1.28 -35.49 -1.02
C ALA A 46 -0.68 -36.85 -0.63
N VAL A 47 -1.45 -37.73 0.02
CA VAL A 47 -1.03 -39.11 0.33
C VAL A 47 -0.73 -39.89 -0.96
N ARG A 48 -1.57 -39.76 -1.99
CA ARG A 48 -1.36 -40.44 -3.28
C ARG A 48 -0.07 -39.97 -3.96
N GLU A 49 0.19 -38.67 -3.97
CA GLU A 49 1.41 -38.09 -4.51
C GLU A 49 2.66 -38.58 -3.75
N ASP A 50 2.61 -38.62 -2.42
CA ASP A 50 3.73 -39.09 -1.59
C ASP A 50 4.02 -40.56 -1.80
N LEU A 51 2.97 -41.39 -1.82
CA LEU A 51 3.13 -42.80 -2.13
C LEU A 51 3.64 -43.02 -3.55
N ALA A 52 3.24 -42.19 -4.53
CA ALA A 52 3.78 -42.26 -5.89
C ALA A 52 5.27 -41.87 -5.94
N ALA A 53 5.67 -40.81 -5.22
CA ALA A 53 7.06 -40.37 -5.13
C ALA A 53 7.94 -41.42 -4.43
N ILE A 54 7.46 -42.03 -3.34
CA ILE A 54 8.16 -43.12 -2.64
C ILE A 54 8.37 -44.32 -3.57
N ARG A 55 7.33 -44.71 -4.34
CA ARG A 55 7.44 -45.80 -5.31
C ARG A 55 8.47 -45.50 -6.41
N ALA A 56 8.57 -44.26 -6.85
CA ALA A 56 9.49 -43.85 -7.91
C ALA A 56 10.96 -43.84 -7.48
N ARG A 57 11.25 -43.56 -6.20
CA ARG A 57 12.64 -43.49 -5.68
C ARG A 57 13.31 -44.85 -5.52
N ALA A 58 12.55 -45.95 -5.46
CA ALA A 58 13.07 -47.32 -5.25
C ALA A 58 14.01 -47.47 -4.02
N GLU A 59 13.89 -46.57 -3.05
CA GLU A 59 14.56 -46.60 -1.75
C GLU A 59 13.70 -47.34 -0.72
N GLY A 60 14.17 -47.43 0.54
CA GLY A 60 13.37 -47.94 1.64
C GLY A 60 12.07 -47.15 1.83
N VAL A 61 11.01 -47.83 2.28
CA VAL A 61 9.71 -47.21 2.55
C VAL A 61 9.73 -46.58 3.95
N PRO A 62 9.49 -45.26 4.08
CA PRO A 62 9.34 -44.61 5.38
C PRO A 62 8.15 -45.19 6.15
N ASP A 63 8.18 -45.11 7.47
CA ASP A 63 7.03 -45.50 8.27
C ASP A 63 5.82 -44.58 8.02
N GLU A 64 4.63 -45.04 8.45
CA GLU A 64 3.38 -44.31 8.23
C GLU A 64 3.38 -42.92 8.89
N ALA A 65 4.06 -42.77 10.03
CA ALA A 65 4.14 -41.51 10.74
C ALA A 65 4.98 -40.48 9.95
N ALA A 66 6.10 -40.90 9.36
CA ALA A 66 6.95 -40.08 8.51
C ALA A 66 6.22 -39.66 7.22
N ILE A 67 5.45 -40.57 6.62
CA ILE A 67 4.62 -40.23 5.45
C ILE A 67 3.56 -39.20 5.82
N LEU A 68 2.85 -39.39 6.93
CA LEU A 68 1.81 -38.46 7.38
C LEU A 68 2.38 -37.10 7.80
N ALA A 69 3.56 -37.07 8.41
CA ALA A 69 4.27 -35.82 8.72
C ALA A 69 4.71 -35.07 7.45
N ALA A 70 5.14 -35.79 6.40
CA ALA A 70 5.44 -35.19 5.11
C ALA A 70 4.19 -34.61 4.43
N VAL A 71 3.07 -35.34 4.48
CA VAL A 71 1.76 -34.88 4.00
C VAL A 71 1.33 -33.63 4.76
N GLU A 72 1.40 -33.63 6.09
CA GLU A 72 1.10 -32.47 6.93
C GLU A 72 1.97 -31.26 6.57
N GLY A 73 3.29 -31.46 6.45
CA GLY A 73 4.23 -30.40 6.09
C GLY A 73 3.91 -29.78 4.73
N ARG A 74 3.58 -30.61 3.73
CA ARG A 74 3.15 -30.14 2.40
C ARG A 74 1.83 -29.38 2.47
N LEU A 75 0.79 -29.96 3.08
CA LEU A 75 -0.52 -29.33 3.16
C LEU A 75 -0.47 -28.03 3.96
N SER A 76 0.32 -27.99 5.03
CA SER A 76 0.57 -26.77 5.81
C SER A 76 1.31 -25.70 5.01
N ALA A 77 2.20 -26.09 4.09
CA ALA A 77 2.87 -25.15 3.20
C ALA A 77 1.93 -24.62 2.11
N LEU A 78 1.10 -25.49 1.52
CA LEU A 78 0.15 -25.15 0.46
C LEU A 78 -1.04 -24.32 0.95
N SER A 79 -1.53 -24.61 2.16
CA SER A 79 -2.64 -23.87 2.81
C SER A 79 -2.21 -22.53 3.39
N ARG A 80 -0.90 -22.27 3.47
CA ARG A 80 -0.38 -21.02 4.03
C ARG A 80 -0.69 -19.87 3.09
N ALA A 81 -1.42 -18.87 3.59
CA ALA A 81 -1.67 -17.64 2.87
C ALA A 81 -0.35 -16.98 2.43
N SER A 82 -0.28 -16.58 1.15
CA SER A 82 0.89 -15.89 0.59
C SER A 82 1.03 -14.48 1.17
N LEU A 83 -0.08 -13.78 1.39
CA LEU A 83 -0.14 -12.51 2.10
C LEU A 83 -0.43 -12.76 3.59
N ARG A 84 0.46 -12.27 4.45
CA ARG A 84 0.37 -12.47 5.91
C ARG A 84 0.98 -11.31 6.69
N PRO A 85 0.57 -11.09 7.94
CA PRO A 85 1.24 -10.16 8.83
C PRO A 85 2.71 -10.54 9.03
N VAL A 86 3.57 -9.53 9.13
CA VAL A 86 5.01 -9.68 9.40
C VAL A 86 5.44 -8.70 10.48
N PHE A 87 6.53 -9.02 11.18
CA PHE A 87 7.19 -8.06 12.07
C PHE A 87 8.06 -7.12 11.24
N ASN A 88 7.69 -5.83 11.21
CA ASN A 88 8.55 -4.80 10.66
C ASN A 88 9.66 -4.45 11.68
N LEU A 89 10.88 -4.94 11.42
CA LEU A 89 12.07 -4.68 12.24
C LEU A 89 13.06 -3.73 11.54
N THR A 90 12.67 -3.05 10.45
CA THR A 90 13.56 -2.15 9.70
C THR A 90 13.66 -0.75 10.32
N GLY A 91 12.70 -0.39 11.17
CA GLY A 91 12.53 0.97 11.70
C GLY A 91 11.79 1.92 10.75
N THR A 92 11.54 1.51 9.50
CA THR A 92 10.79 2.31 8.51
C THR A 92 9.30 2.31 8.82
N VAL A 93 8.70 3.47 9.10
CA VAL A 93 7.27 3.56 9.47
C VAL A 93 6.37 3.32 8.24
N LEU A 94 6.56 4.11 7.18
CA LEU A 94 5.82 3.98 5.92
C LEU A 94 6.59 3.09 4.94
N HIS A 95 6.63 1.79 5.24
CA HIS A 95 7.40 0.83 4.45
C HIS A 95 6.62 0.37 3.22
N THR A 96 7.06 0.74 2.01
CA THR A 96 6.33 0.45 0.76
C THR A 96 6.12 -1.06 0.52
N ASN A 97 7.16 -1.88 0.73
CA ASN A 97 7.04 -3.34 0.56
C ASN A 97 6.18 -4.04 1.62
N LEU A 98 5.95 -3.40 2.78
CA LEU A 98 5.19 -3.99 3.90
C LEU A 98 3.79 -3.38 4.05
N GLY A 99 3.32 -2.63 3.04
CA GLY A 99 1.94 -2.13 3.00
C GLY A 99 1.73 -0.71 3.53
N ARG A 100 2.79 0.09 3.71
CA ARG A 100 2.72 1.50 4.12
C ARG A 100 2.01 1.71 5.47
N ALA A 101 0.98 2.56 5.52
CA ALA A 101 0.28 2.92 6.74
C ALA A 101 -0.50 1.73 7.32
N LEU A 102 -0.42 1.60 8.65
CA LEU A 102 -1.26 0.67 9.39
C LEU A 102 -2.61 1.33 9.68
N LEU A 103 -3.70 0.60 9.46
CA LEU A 103 -5.03 1.10 9.78
C LEU A 103 -5.23 1.23 11.30
N PRO A 104 -5.88 2.32 11.77
CA PRO A 104 -6.37 2.38 13.14
C PRO A 104 -7.45 1.28 13.37
N PRO A 105 -7.59 0.75 14.61
CA PRO A 105 -8.59 -0.27 14.93
C PRO A 105 -10.01 0.10 14.47
N GLU A 106 -10.39 1.37 14.62
CA GLU A 106 -11.69 1.91 14.23
C GLU A 106 -11.94 1.77 12.72
N ALA A 107 -10.90 1.92 11.89
CA ALA A 107 -11.01 1.70 10.46
C ALA A 107 -11.16 0.22 10.11
N ALA A 108 -10.45 -0.68 10.81
CA ALA A 108 -10.59 -2.12 10.61
C ALA A 108 -11.99 -2.62 11.01
N GLU A 109 -12.53 -2.12 12.11
CA GLU A 109 -13.91 -2.40 12.56
C GLU A 109 -14.94 -1.89 11.55
N ALA A 110 -14.79 -0.66 11.07
CA ALA A 110 -15.68 -0.09 10.06
C ALA A 110 -15.68 -0.91 8.76
N VAL A 111 -14.49 -1.36 8.31
CA VAL A 111 -14.37 -2.26 7.14
C VAL A 111 -15.07 -3.59 7.40
N SER A 112 -14.87 -4.21 8.56
CA SER A 112 -15.51 -5.48 8.90
C SER A 112 -17.05 -5.33 8.86
N ALA A 113 -17.59 -4.28 9.46
CA ALA A 113 -19.03 -4.02 9.51
C ALA A 113 -19.65 -3.89 8.11
N VAL A 114 -19.04 -3.10 7.20
CA VAL A 114 -19.59 -2.94 5.84
C VAL A 114 -19.39 -4.19 4.98
N MET A 115 -18.52 -5.11 5.37
CA MET A 115 -18.25 -6.36 4.63
C MET A 115 -19.19 -7.50 5.02
N THR A 116 -19.70 -7.52 6.25
CA THR A 116 -20.58 -8.58 6.75
C THR A 116 -22.08 -8.25 6.66
N GLY A 117 -22.43 -7.06 6.17
CA GLY A 117 -23.82 -6.62 6.00
C GLY A 117 -24.06 -5.81 4.73
N ALA A 118 -25.34 -5.54 4.43
CA ALA A 118 -25.71 -4.53 3.45
C ALA A 118 -25.35 -3.13 3.97
N ALA A 119 -24.91 -2.25 3.08
CA ALA A 119 -24.49 -0.89 3.42
C ALA A 119 -25.10 0.11 2.44
N ASN A 120 -25.35 1.34 2.90
CA ASN A 120 -25.93 2.45 2.15
C ASN A 120 -24.90 3.12 1.22
N LEU A 121 -24.11 2.31 0.50
CA LEU A 121 -22.93 2.75 -0.25
C LEU A 121 -23.25 3.74 -1.38
N GLU A 122 -24.34 3.50 -2.11
CA GLU A 122 -24.88 4.38 -3.16
C GLU A 122 -26.37 4.65 -2.89
N PHE A 123 -26.76 4.69 -1.61
CA PHE A 123 -28.15 4.85 -1.19
C PHE A 123 -28.25 5.92 -0.11
N ASP A 124 -28.97 7.00 -0.40
CA ASP A 124 -29.21 8.07 0.56
C ASP A 124 -30.36 7.64 1.49
N LEU A 125 -30.07 7.61 2.79
CA LEU A 125 -31.04 7.17 3.80
C LEU A 125 -32.11 8.23 4.12
N ALA A 126 -31.84 9.50 3.84
CA ALA A 126 -32.78 10.60 4.06
C ALA A 126 -33.79 10.70 2.91
N THR A 127 -33.36 10.49 1.66
CA THR A 127 -34.24 10.59 0.48
C THR A 127 -34.78 9.24 0.02
N GLY A 128 -34.11 8.14 0.33
CA GLY A 128 -34.43 6.81 -0.19
C GLY A 128 -34.05 6.60 -1.66
N GLU A 129 -33.24 7.50 -2.23
CA GLU A 129 -32.81 7.47 -3.62
C GLU A 129 -31.34 7.06 -3.77
N ARG A 130 -30.89 6.93 -5.02
CA ARG A 130 -29.49 6.63 -5.32
C ARG A 130 -28.60 7.84 -5.00
N GLY A 131 -27.62 7.62 -4.13
CA GLY A 131 -26.61 8.62 -3.74
C GLY A 131 -25.25 8.40 -4.41
N GLU A 132 -24.32 9.32 -4.19
CA GLU A 132 -22.95 9.22 -4.66
C GLU A 132 -22.04 8.64 -3.57
N ARG A 133 -21.06 7.81 -3.97
CA ARG A 133 -20.16 7.18 -2.97
C ARG A 133 -19.24 8.18 -2.28
N ASP A 134 -18.85 9.23 -2.99
CA ASP A 134 -17.92 10.23 -2.46
C ASP A 134 -18.58 11.01 -1.29
N ASP A 135 -19.91 11.03 -1.19
CA ASP A 135 -20.67 11.74 -0.15
C ASP A 135 -20.31 11.29 1.28
N HIS A 136 -19.91 10.02 1.44
CA HIS A 136 -19.50 9.45 2.74
C HIS A 136 -18.24 10.12 3.32
N VAL A 137 -17.41 10.75 2.49
CA VAL A 137 -16.11 11.30 2.91
C VAL A 137 -15.87 12.74 2.47
N GLU A 138 -16.57 13.24 1.45
CA GLU A 138 -16.33 14.57 0.88
C GLU A 138 -16.45 15.68 1.92
N ALA A 139 -17.51 15.66 2.75
CA ALA A 139 -17.70 16.69 3.79
C ALA A 139 -16.55 16.71 4.81
N LEU A 140 -16.03 15.53 5.18
CA LEU A 140 -14.87 15.41 6.09
C LEU A 140 -13.60 15.93 5.43
N ILE A 141 -13.35 15.55 4.17
CA ILE A 141 -12.19 16.02 3.42
C ILE A 141 -12.23 17.55 3.29
N CYS A 142 -13.37 18.12 2.89
CA CYS A 142 -13.55 19.57 2.74
C CYS A 142 -13.33 20.29 4.07
N ARG A 143 -13.91 19.80 5.17
CA ARG A 143 -13.69 20.36 6.52
C ARG A 143 -12.20 20.37 6.92
N LEU A 144 -11.50 19.26 6.69
CA LEU A 144 -10.10 19.09 7.11
C LEU A 144 -9.12 19.85 6.23
N THR A 145 -9.42 20.01 4.95
CA THR A 145 -8.51 20.60 3.95
C THR A 145 -8.82 22.05 3.62
N GLY A 146 -10.06 22.50 3.81
CA GLY A 146 -10.54 23.80 3.31
C GLY A 146 -10.95 23.79 1.83
N ALA A 147 -10.95 22.63 1.17
CA ALA A 147 -11.47 22.50 -0.19
C ALA A 147 -12.98 22.76 -0.26
N GLU A 148 -13.45 23.17 -1.44
CA GLU A 148 -14.88 23.34 -1.71
C GLU A 148 -15.57 22.00 -2.03
N ALA A 149 -14.84 21.10 -2.69
CA ALA A 149 -15.30 19.77 -3.07
C ALA A 149 -14.13 18.77 -3.09
N ALA A 150 -14.44 17.48 -2.98
CA ALA A 150 -13.45 16.41 -3.03
C ALA A 150 -14.00 15.13 -3.66
N ILE A 151 -13.12 14.34 -4.28
CA ILE A 151 -13.42 12.99 -4.76
C ILE A 151 -12.33 12.00 -4.39
N VAL A 152 -12.69 10.72 -4.37
CA VAL A 152 -11.77 9.62 -4.08
C VAL A 152 -11.67 8.65 -5.26
N VAL A 153 -10.46 8.23 -5.57
CA VAL A 153 -10.11 7.25 -6.62
C VAL A 153 -9.08 6.24 -6.10
N ASN A 154 -8.78 5.21 -6.89
CA ASN A 154 -7.99 4.03 -6.49
C ASN A 154 -6.66 4.34 -5.78
N ASN A 155 -5.89 5.31 -6.26
CA ASN A 155 -4.63 5.74 -5.66
C ASN A 155 -4.26 7.13 -6.19
N ASN A 156 -3.22 7.77 -5.65
CA ASN A 156 -2.82 9.10 -6.10
C ASN A 156 -2.37 9.15 -7.56
N ALA A 157 -1.77 8.06 -8.09
CA ALA A 157 -1.45 7.97 -9.51
C ALA A 157 -2.71 8.07 -10.40
N ALA A 158 -3.80 7.41 -9.99
CA ALA A 158 -5.10 7.52 -10.63
C ALA A 158 -5.71 8.93 -10.47
N ALA A 159 -5.48 9.59 -9.33
CA ALA A 159 -5.92 10.97 -9.09
C ALA A 159 -5.24 11.95 -10.08
N VAL A 160 -3.92 11.90 -10.16
CA VAL A 160 -3.12 12.68 -11.13
C VAL A 160 -3.56 12.40 -12.56
N PHE A 161 -3.64 11.12 -12.95
CA PHE A 161 -4.08 10.73 -14.29
C PHE A 161 -5.47 11.27 -14.63
N LEU A 162 -6.42 11.17 -13.68
CA LEU A 162 -7.80 11.62 -13.87
C LEU A 162 -7.88 13.15 -13.99
N VAL A 163 -7.14 13.90 -13.16
CA VAL A 163 -7.05 15.36 -13.23
C VAL A 163 -6.49 15.82 -14.57
N LEU A 164 -5.36 15.24 -14.98
CA LEU A 164 -4.72 15.53 -16.26
C LEU A 164 -5.67 15.25 -17.44
N ASN A 165 -6.29 14.08 -17.44
CA ASN A 165 -7.20 13.69 -18.51
C ASN A 165 -8.44 14.59 -18.57
N ALA A 166 -9.08 14.86 -17.42
CA ALA A 166 -10.33 15.62 -17.39
C ALA A 166 -10.14 17.10 -17.73
N LEU A 167 -8.97 17.68 -17.41
CA LEU A 167 -8.74 19.13 -17.54
C LEU A 167 -7.83 19.51 -18.71
N ALA A 168 -6.92 18.63 -19.12
CA ALA A 168 -5.86 18.94 -20.08
C ALA A 168 -5.72 17.92 -21.23
N MET A 169 -6.73 17.08 -21.50
CA MET A 169 -6.74 16.23 -22.69
C MET A 169 -6.52 17.06 -23.97
N ARG A 170 -5.50 16.67 -24.75
CA ARG A 170 -5.01 17.34 -25.98
C ARG A 170 -4.50 18.77 -25.78
N LYS A 171 -4.29 19.20 -24.54
CA LYS A 171 -3.74 20.51 -24.17
C LYS A 171 -2.34 20.38 -23.60
N GLU A 172 -1.65 21.51 -23.49
CA GLU A 172 -0.34 21.60 -22.86
C GLU A 172 -0.49 21.59 -21.33
N VAL A 173 0.33 20.80 -20.65
CA VAL A 173 0.49 20.82 -19.20
C VAL A 173 1.88 21.34 -18.88
N VAL A 174 1.93 22.50 -18.24
CA VAL A 174 3.20 23.17 -17.89
C VAL A 174 3.68 22.65 -16.55
N VAL A 175 4.93 22.20 -16.48
CA VAL A 175 5.56 21.64 -15.28
C VAL A 175 7.06 21.94 -15.27
N SER A 176 7.63 22.15 -14.08
CA SER A 176 9.07 22.34 -13.91
C SER A 176 9.83 21.06 -14.32
N ARG A 177 10.95 21.20 -15.04
CA ARG A 177 11.82 20.06 -15.40
C ARG A 177 12.34 19.34 -14.15
N GLY A 178 12.61 20.07 -13.07
CA GLY A 178 13.03 19.52 -11.78
C GLY A 178 11.97 18.71 -11.05
N GLU A 179 10.73 18.70 -11.54
CA GLU A 179 9.57 18.03 -10.93
C GLU A 179 9.09 16.81 -11.76
N LEU A 180 9.85 16.39 -12.77
CA LEU A 180 9.59 15.20 -13.58
C LEU A 180 10.10 13.94 -12.88
N VAL A 181 9.38 13.55 -11.82
CA VAL A 181 9.82 12.52 -10.88
C VAL A 181 9.47 11.10 -11.31
N GLU A 182 10.25 10.14 -10.81
CA GLU A 182 9.90 8.73 -10.76
C GLU A 182 9.61 8.32 -9.31
N ILE A 183 8.42 7.77 -9.07
CA ILE A 183 7.97 7.33 -7.74
C ILE A 183 7.67 5.84 -7.78
N GLY A 184 8.24 5.07 -6.84
CA GLY A 184 7.92 3.65 -6.67
C GLY A 184 8.26 2.77 -7.89
N GLY A 185 9.26 3.15 -8.68
CA GLY A 185 9.86 2.35 -9.76
C GLY A 185 9.05 2.20 -11.06
N SER A 186 7.81 2.69 -11.11
CA SER A 186 6.94 2.54 -12.29
C SER A 186 6.03 3.73 -12.58
N PHE A 187 5.88 4.66 -11.62
CA PHE A 187 5.14 5.90 -11.86
C PHE A 187 6.12 6.99 -12.28
N ARG A 188 6.03 7.40 -13.55
CA ARG A 188 6.80 8.51 -14.12
C ARG A 188 5.83 9.58 -14.57
N VAL A 189 6.01 10.81 -14.07
CA VAL A 189 5.13 11.94 -14.40
C VAL A 189 5.00 12.14 -15.94
N PRO A 190 6.09 12.12 -16.74
CA PRO A 190 6.00 12.23 -18.19
C PRO A 190 5.13 11.15 -18.85
N ASP A 191 5.31 9.89 -18.46
CA ASP A 191 4.58 8.75 -19.03
C ASP A 191 3.09 8.82 -18.71
N VAL A 192 2.76 9.27 -17.49
CA VAL A 192 1.37 9.45 -17.05
C VAL A 192 0.71 10.59 -17.79
N MET A 193 1.39 11.72 -17.98
CA MET A 193 0.88 12.84 -18.79
C MET A 193 0.61 12.42 -20.23
N ALA A 194 1.55 11.71 -20.86
CA ALA A 194 1.39 11.20 -22.22
C ALA A 194 0.18 10.25 -22.33
N ARG A 195 0.06 9.29 -21.39
CA ARG A 195 -1.08 8.35 -21.35
C ARG A 195 -2.41 9.03 -21.03
N ALA A 196 -2.40 10.11 -20.26
CA ALA A 196 -3.59 10.92 -19.99
C ALA A 196 -4.07 11.71 -21.24
N GLY A 197 -3.28 11.69 -22.32
CA GLY A 197 -3.56 12.40 -23.57
C GLY A 197 -3.14 13.87 -23.52
N CYS A 198 -2.28 14.25 -22.58
CA CYS A 198 -1.76 15.61 -22.43
C CYS A 198 -0.48 15.80 -23.25
N ARG A 199 -0.14 17.05 -23.54
CA ARG A 199 1.17 17.43 -24.11
C ARG A 199 2.03 18.02 -23.00
N LEU A 200 3.11 17.33 -22.67
CA LEU A 200 4.07 17.82 -21.68
C LEU A 200 4.77 19.09 -22.19
N ARG A 201 4.73 20.17 -21.40
CA ARG A 201 5.45 21.43 -21.64
C ARG A 201 6.36 21.70 -20.45
N GLU A 202 7.59 21.20 -20.54
CA GLU A 202 8.59 21.39 -19.48
C GLU A 202 9.15 22.82 -19.50
N VAL A 203 9.38 23.39 -18.32
CA VAL A 203 9.96 24.72 -18.13
C VAL A 203 11.13 24.70 -17.15
N GLY A 204 12.00 25.71 -17.25
CA GLY A 204 13.21 25.82 -16.42
C GLY A 204 14.20 24.67 -16.63
N THR A 205 14.98 24.41 -15.59
CA THR A 205 16.04 23.39 -15.54
C THR A 205 15.82 22.44 -14.38
N THR A 206 16.66 21.39 -14.27
CA THR A 206 16.53 20.40 -13.19
C THR A 206 16.63 21.03 -11.80
N ASN A 207 17.59 21.92 -11.60
CA ASN A 207 17.86 22.53 -10.30
C ASN A 207 17.24 23.91 -10.13
N ARG A 208 16.93 24.62 -11.22
CA ARG A 208 16.43 26.00 -11.18
C ARG A 208 15.25 26.20 -12.12
N THR A 209 14.12 26.57 -11.54
CA THR A 209 12.94 27.03 -12.26
C THR A 209 12.43 28.29 -11.56
N HIS A 210 12.23 29.33 -12.34
CA HIS A 210 11.80 30.65 -11.91
C HIS A 210 10.37 30.93 -12.38
N LEU A 211 9.74 31.98 -11.84
CA LEU A 211 8.36 32.33 -12.22
C LEU A 211 8.23 32.70 -13.71
N HIS A 212 9.23 33.39 -14.28
CA HIS A 212 9.22 33.78 -15.70
C HIS A 212 9.21 32.57 -16.65
N ASP A 213 9.86 31.46 -16.26
CA ASP A 213 9.85 30.21 -17.04
C ASP A 213 8.41 29.69 -17.23
N PHE A 214 7.57 29.83 -16.21
CA PHE A 214 6.14 29.51 -16.32
C PHE A 214 5.42 30.54 -17.17
N ASP A 215 5.59 31.84 -16.88
CA ASP A 215 4.85 32.91 -17.55
C ASP A 215 5.03 32.90 -19.07
N GLU A 216 6.26 32.68 -19.55
CA GLU A 216 6.59 32.57 -20.97
C GLU A 216 5.98 31.32 -21.65
N ALA A 217 5.71 30.27 -20.88
CA ALA A 217 5.14 29.02 -21.39
C ALA A 217 3.60 29.01 -21.40
N LEU A 218 2.95 29.90 -20.66
CA LEU A 218 1.49 29.97 -20.60
C LEU A 218 0.93 30.60 -21.88
N GLY A 219 0.04 29.87 -22.56
CA GLY A 219 -0.57 30.32 -23.80
C GLY A 219 -1.93 29.68 -24.09
N PRO A 220 -2.51 29.95 -25.27
CA PRO A 220 -3.87 29.51 -25.61
C PRO A 220 -4.08 27.98 -25.60
N ARG A 221 -2.99 27.20 -25.71
CA ARG A 221 -3.03 25.74 -25.67
C ARG A 221 -2.84 25.16 -24.27
N THR A 222 -2.50 25.98 -23.28
CA THR A 222 -2.29 25.52 -21.91
C THR A 222 -3.62 25.12 -21.27
N GLY A 223 -3.69 23.88 -20.79
CA GLY A 223 -4.86 23.36 -20.08
C GLY A 223 -4.70 23.37 -18.56
N LEU A 224 -3.46 23.24 -18.07
CA LEU A 224 -3.16 23.07 -16.66
C LEU A 224 -1.70 23.46 -16.39
N VAL A 225 -1.45 24.07 -15.24
CA VAL A 225 -0.11 24.06 -14.62
C VAL A 225 -0.11 22.99 -13.55
N MET A 226 0.87 22.10 -13.60
CA MET A 226 1.05 21.05 -12.60
C MET A 226 2.34 21.29 -11.83
N ARG A 227 2.23 21.28 -10.50
CA ARG A 227 3.37 21.28 -9.58
C ARG A 227 3.44 19.92 -8.88
N VAL A 228 4.62 19.32 -8.81
CA VAL A 228 4.80 18.01 -8.17
C VAL A 228 5.73 18.15 -6.98
N HIS A 229 5.27 17.71 -5.80
CA HIS A 229 6.07 17.73 -4.59
C HIS A 229 7.12 16.59 -4.63
N PRO A 230 8.41 16.89 -4.42
CA PRO A 230 9.48 15.87 -4.43
C PRO A 230 9.44 15.04 -3.14
N SER A 231 8.52 14.09 -3.06
CA SER A 231 8.26 13.30 -1.83
C SER A 231 9.27 12.19 -1.51
N ASN A 232 10.19 11.88 -2.44
CA ASN A 232 11.14 10.76 -2.32
C ASN A 232 12.58 11.14 -2.68
N TYR A 233 12.88 12.41 -2.90
CA TYR A 233 14.25 12.89 -3.10
C TYR A 233 14.32 14.39 -2.80
N GLU A 234 15.53 14.92 -2.71
CA GLU A 234 15.79 16.34 -2.57
C GLU A 234 16.90 16.77 -3.52
N ILE A 235 16.80 17.98 -4.07
CA ILE A 235 17.88 18.59 -4.86
C ILE A 235 18.61 19.58 -3.95
N ARG A 236 19.91 19.36 -3.72
CA ARG A 236 20.77 20.22 -2.90
C ARG A 236 21.77 20.99 -3.76
N GLY A 237 22.19 22.16 -3.28
CA GLY A 237 23.17 23.04 -3.96
C GLY A 237 22.53 24.32 -4.50
N PHE A 238 22.91 24.74 -5.71
CA PHE A 238 22.35 25.92 -6.36
C PHE A 238 20.97 25.62 -6.94
N THR A 239 19.95 25.75 -6.11
CA THR A 239 18.56 25.49 -6.49
C THR A 239 17.70 26.75 -6.49
N ALA A 240 16.66 26.74 -7.32
CA ALA A 240 15.64 27.77 -7.33
C ALA A 240 14.30 27.14 -7.72
N GLN A 241 13.23 27.51 -7.01
CA GLN A 241 11.88 27.08 -7.33
C GLN A 241 10.97 28.31 -7.25
N ALA A 242 10.05 28.45 -8.21
CA ALA A 242 9.01 29.46 -8.13
C ALA A 242 8.22 29.28 -6.83
N ARG A 243 7.90 30.38 -6.14
CA ARG A 243 7.12 30.28 -4.90
C ARG A 243 5.68 29.86 -5.22
N ASP A 244 5.06 29.11 -4.32
CA ASP A 244 3.69 28.61 -4.51
C ASP A 244 2.66 29.73 -4.66
N ASP A 245 2.78 30.77 -3.85
CA ASP A 245 1.92 31.94 -3.85
C ASP A 245 2.02 32.73 -5.17
N GLU A 246 3.23 32.98 -5.64
CA GLU A 246 3.49 33.67 -6.91
C GLU A 246 2.98 32.86 -8.11
N LEU A 247 3.22 31.54 -8.12
CA LEU A 247 2.76 30.66 -9.20
C LEU A 247 1.23 30.59 -9.23
N GLY A 248 0.58 30.46 -8.07
CA GLY A 248 -0.88 30.50 -7.96
C GLY A 248 -1.48 31.82 -8.44
N ALA A 249 -0.85 32.95 -8.08
CA ALA A 249 -1.26 34.28 -8.53
C ALA A 249 -1.14 34.42 -10.06
N LEU A 250 -0.01 33.96 -10.64
CA LEU A 250 0.21 33.94 -12.08
C LEU A 250 -0.85 33.10 -12.81
N CYS A 251 -1.09 31.88 -12.35
CA CYS A 251 -2.09 30.96 -12.93
C CYS A 251 -3.49 31.60 -12.94
N ARG A 252 -3.88 32.23 -11.83
CA ARG A 252 -5.14 32.97 -11.72
C ARG A 252 -5.22 34.14 -12.70
N ALA A 253 -4.16 34.95 -12.80
CA ALA A 253 -4.10 36.09 -13.73
C ALA A 253 -4.19 35.64 -15.19
N ARG A 254 -3.65 34.46 -15.52
CA ARG A 254 -3.67 33.88 -16.87
C ARG A 254 -4.90 33.01 -17.15
N GLY A 255 -5.77 32.78 -16.16
CA GLY A 255 -6.97 31.95 -16.29
C GLY A 255 -6.69 30.46 -16.51
N VAL A 256 -5.54 29.96 -16.05
CA VAL A 256 -5.12 28.56 -16.17
C VAL A 256 -5.19 27.90 -14.79
N PRO A 257 -5.81 26.72 -14.61
CA PRO A 257 -5.84 26.07 -13.31
C PRO A 257 -4.46 25.59 -12.85
N LEU A 258 -4.18 25.73 -11.55
CA LEU A 258 -3.01 25.15 -10.89
C LEU A 258 -3.41 23.89 -10.10
N ALA A 259 -2.83 22.75 -10.46
CA ALA A 259 -2.92 21.51 -9.68
C ALA A 259 -1.59 21.19 -9.01
N VAL A 260 -1.63 20.88 -7.71
CA VAL A 260 -0.47 20.42 -6.95
C VAL A 260 -0.62 18.93 -6.66
N ASP A 261 0.29 18.12 -7.17
CA ASP A 261 0.46 16.75 -6.67
C ASP A 261 1.32 16.77 -5.42
N LEU A 262 0.66 16.82 -4.26
CA LEU A 262 1.33 16.79 -2.97
C LEU A 262 1.88 15.39 -2.67
N GLY A 263 1.14 14.36 -3.08
CA GLY A 263 1.55 12.97 -2.96
C GLY A 263 1.59 12.40 -1.55
N SER A 264 2.14 13.10 -0.54
CA SER A 264 2.36 12.62 0.83
C SER A 264 1.07 12.54 1.65
N GLY A 265 0.12 13.45 1.38
CA GLY A 265 -1.19 13.48 2.03
C GLY A 265 -1.17 13.96 3.47
N SER A 266 -0.21 14.80 3.85
CA SER A 266 -0.20 15.39 5.19
C SER A 266 -1.41 16.31 5.40
N LEU A 267 -2.23 16.03 6.41
CA LEU A 267 -3.36 16.86 6.82
C LEU A 267 -3.05 17.76 8.02
N VAL A 268 -1.93 17.52 8.70
CA VAL A 268 -1.54 18.22 9.94
C VAL A 268 -0.12 18.75 9.82
N ASP A 269 0.16 19.82 10.57
CA ASP A 269 1.51 20.35 10.66
C ASP A 269 2.40 19.41 11.48
N LEU A 270 3.33 18.74 10.80
CA LEU A 270 4.27 17.83 11.44
C LEU A 270 5.25 18.55 12.38
N ALA A 271 5.54 19.83 12.15
CA ALA A 271 6.41 20.61 13.02
C ALA A 271 5.81 20.80 14.42
N ALA A 272 4.48 20.93 14.50
CA ALA A 272 3.75 20.96 15.77
C ALA A 272 3.89 19.66 16.58
N HIS A 273 4.32 18.57 15.93
CA HIS A 273 4.60 17.27 16.54
C HIS A 273 6.10 16.99 16.74
N GLY A 274 6.97 17.98 16.54
CA GLY A 274 8.42 17.84 16.68
C GLY A 274 9.09 17.09 15.52
N LEU A 275 8.42 17.00 14.37
CA LEU A 275 8.93 16.36 13.15
C LEU A 275 9.35 17.42 12.12
N PRO A 276 10.18 17.05 11.11
CA PRO A 276 10.50 17.96 10.01
C PRO A 276 9.25 18.50 9.32
N PRO A 277 9.28 19.75 8.81
CA PRO A 277 8.15 20.35 8.14
C PRO A 277 7.82 19.58 6.85
N GLU A 278 6.53 19.39 6.62
CA GLU A 278 5.98 18.77 5.42
C GLU A 278 4.77 19.59 4.96
N PRO A 279 4.62 19.93 3.67
CA PRO A 279 3.48 20.72 3.21
C PRO A 279 2.16 20.00 3.48
N THR A 280 1.19 20.74 4.03
CA THR A 280 -0.16 20.19 4.26
C THR A 280 -1.05 20.42 3.05
N VAL A 281 -2.08 19.57 2.89
CA VAL A 281 -3.10 19.76 1.84
C VAL A 281 -3.74 21.16 1.95
N ARG A 282 -4.02 21.62 3.17
CA ARG A 282 -4.58 22.95 3.42
C ARG A 282 -3.64 24.08 2.97
N ALA A 283 -2.35 23.96 3.28
CA ALA A 283 -1.35 24.94 2.84
C ALA A 283 -1.23 24.99 1.31
N ALA A 284 -1.24 23.83 0.64
CA ALA A 284 -1.21 23.76 -0.82
C ALA A 284 -2.47 24.38 -1.46
N LEU A 285 -3.65 24.13 -0.90
CA LEU A 285 -4.92 24.73 -1.37
C LEU A 285 -5.01 26.25 -1.17
N ALA A 286 -4.17 26.86 -0.34
CA ALA A 286 -4.11 28.31 -0.21
C ALA A 286 -3.65 28.99 -1.53
N HIS A 287 -2.94 28.25 -2.39
CA HIS A 287 -2.36 28.78 -3.62
C HIS A 287 -2.76 27.99 -4.88
N ALA A 288 -3.21 26.75 -4.74
CA ALA A 288 -3.64 25.88 -5.85
C ALA A 288 -5.17 25.81 -6.01
N ASP A 289 -5.64 25.50 -7.22
CA ASP A 289 -7.04 25.23 -7.49
C ASP A 289 -7.44 23.78 -7.15
N LEU A 290 -6.47 22.86 -7.22
CA LEU A 290 -6.61 21.44 -6.93
C LEU A 290 -5.36 20.90 -6.23
N VAL A 291 -5.55 19.96 -5.31
CA VAL A 291 -4.48 19.16 -4.72
C VAL A 291 -4.80 17.68 -4.84
N THR A 292 -3.82 16.89 -5.27
CA THR A 292 -3.89 15.41 -5.27
C THR A 292 -2.96 14.82 -4.23
N PHE A 293 -3.43 13.79 -3.51
CA PHE A 293 -2.61 13.13 -2.49
C PHE A 293 -3.04 11.68 -2.19
N SER A 294 -2.11 10.90 -1.63
CA SER A 294 -2.33 9.52 -1.16
C SER A 294 -3.01 9.47 0.21
N GLY A 295 -3.92 8.50 0.40
CA GLY A 295 -4.51 8.18 1.71
C GLY A 295 -3.66 7.26 2.60
N ASP A 296 -2.79 6.44 2.02
CA ASP A 296 -1.99 5.41 2.72
C ASP A 296 -0.57 5.84 3.08
N LYS A 297 -0.28 7.13 3.02
CA LYS A 297 1.01 7.71 3.43
C LYS A 297 0.85 8.45 4.76
N LEU A 298 1.07 9.78 4.80
CA LEU A 298 1.03 10.56 6.03
C LEU A 298 -0.39 10.76 6.56
N LEU A 299 -1.41 10.61 5.71
CA LEU A 299 -2.81 10.55 6.15
C LEU A 299 -3.09 9.32 7.02
N GLY A 300 -2.31 8.24 6.87
CA GLY A 300 -2.39 7.07 7.75
C GLY A 300 -3.67 6.24 7.59
N ALA A 301 -4.34 6.32 6.45
CA ALA A 301 -5.50 5.49 6.12
C ALA A 301 -5.14 4.37 5.14
N VAL A 302 -6.08 4.01 4.27
CA VAL A 302 -6.00 2.97 3.25
C VAL A 302 -5.53 3.54 1.91
N GLN A 303 -5.13 2.67 0.98
CA GLN A 303 -4.76 3.10 -0.37
C GLN A 303 -5.96 3.76 -1.05
N CYS A 304 -5.80 5.05 -1.34
CA CYS A 304 -6.68 5.82 -2.20
C CYS A 304 -5.93 7.05 -2.73
N GLY A 305 -6.48 7.67 -3.76
CA GLY A 305 -6.09 8.99 -4.25
C GLY A 305 -7.23 9.95 -4.00
N ILE A 306 -6.92 11.09 -3.40
CA ILE A 306 -7.90 12.12 -3.11
C ILE A 306 -7.59 13.32 -3.99
N VAL A 307 -8.62 13.86 -4.64
CA VAL A 307 -8.56 15.15 -5.33
C VAL A 307 -9.44 16.10 -4.56
N ALA A 308 -8.87 17.18 -4.02
CA ALA A 308 -9.59 18.20 -3.27
C ALA A 308 -9.32 19.57 -3.88
N GLY A 309 -10.33 20.44 -3.93
CA GLY A 309 -10.17 21.82 -4.38
C GLY A 309 -11.47 22.46 -4.83
N ARG A 310 -11.42 23.23 -5.92
CA ARG A 310 -12.56 24.00 -6.43
C ARG A 310 -13.68 23.15 -7.03
N THR A 311 -14.92 23.50 -6.69
CA THR A 311 -16.13 22.77 -7.10
C THR A 311 -16.31 22.72 -8.62
N ASP A 312 -16.00 23.80 -9.33
CA ASP A 312 -16.19 23.87 -10.78
C ASP A 312 -15.25 22.91 -11.55
N LEU A 313 -14.03 22.72 -11.05
CA LEU A 313 -13.07 21.76 -11.60
C LEU A 313 -13.44 20.32 -11.20
N LEU A 314 -13.78 20.08 -9.93
CA LEU A 314 -14.24 18.77 -9.47
C LEU A 314 -15.48 18.28 -10.24
N ARG A 315 -16.40 19.19 -10.60
CA ARG A 315 -17.56 18.87 -11.44
C ARG A 315 -17.16 18.36 -12.83
N LYS A 316 -16.13 18.93 -13.44
CA LYS A 316 -15.57 18.45 -14.73
C LYS A 316 -14.95 17.07 -14.55
N ILE A 317 -14.20 16.88 -13.46
CA ILE A 317 -13.52 15.62 -13.16
C ILE A 317 -14.54 14.48 -12.90
N ARG A 318 -15.60 14.73 -12.13
CA ARG A 318 -16.67 13.74 -11.85
C ARG A 318 -17.37 13.25 -13.12
N ARG A 319 -17.51 14.10 -14.14
CA ARG A 319 -18.12 13.74 -15.43
C ARG A 319 -17.22 12.86 -16.30
N SER A 320 -15.94 12.73 -15.98
CA SER A 320 -15.04 11.86 -16.74
C SER A 320 -15.47 10.39 -16.60
N PRO A 321 -15.63 9.64 -17.71
CA PRO A 321 -15.96 8.22 -17.65
C PRO A 321 -14.86 7.41 -16.92
N LEU A 322 -13.63 7.91 -16.88
CA LEU A 322 -12.54 7.29 -16.15
C LEU A 322 -12.76 7.29 -14.63
N LYS A 323 -13.57 8.21 -14.08
CA LYS A 323 -13.94 8.16 -12.65
C LYS A 323 -14.60 6.84 -12.29
N ARG A 324 -15.39 6.24 -13.20
CA ARG A 324 -16.04 4.95 -12.97
C ARG A 324 -15.05 3.77 -12.97
N ALA A 325 -14.02 3.83 -13.81
CA ALA A 325 -12.97 2.81 -13.90
C ALA A 325 -11.99 2.89 -12.72
N LEU A 326 -11.73 4.11 -12.22
CA LEU A 326 -10.81 4.40 -11.11
C LEU A 326 -11.51 4.45 -9.75
N ARG A 327 -12.77 4.05 -9.69
CA ARG A 327 -13.61 4.10 -8.48
C ARG A 327 -13.10 3.14 -7.41
N VAL A 328 -13.07 3.58 -6.16
CA VAL A 328 -12.72 2.73 -5.02
C VAL A 328 -13.89 1.85 -4.56
N ASP A 329 -13.55 0.77 -3.88
CA ASP A 329 -14.50 -0.16 -3.29
C ASP A 329 -15.06 0.37 -1.94
N LYS A 330 -15.99 -0.38 -1.32
CA LYS A 330 -16.67 0.04 -0.08
C LYS A 330 -15.77 0.00 1.15
N MET A 331 -14.80 -0.92 1.20
CA MET A 331 -13.84 -1.03 2.30
C MET A 331 -12.98 0.22 2.35
N THR A 332 -12.59 0.73 1.17
CA THR A 332 -11.80 1.95 1.06
C THR A 332 -12.54 3.16 1.66
N TYR A 333 -13.82 3.35 1.34
CA TYR A 333 -14.62 4.44 1.93
C TYR A 333 -14.80 4.28 3.45
N ALA A 334 -15.11 3.07 3.94
CA ALA A 334 -15.29 2.82 5.36
C ALA A 334 -14.00 3.08 6.17
N ALA A 335 -12.85 2.60 5.68
CA ALA A 335 -11.57 2.84 6.31
C ALA A 335 -11.17 4.32 6.28
N LEU A 336 -11.39 4.98 5.14
CA LEU A 336 -11.07 6.40 4.97
C LEU A 336 -11.94 7.28 5.87
N GLU A 337 -13.26 7.08 5.90
CA GLU A 337 -14.16 7.85 6.77
C GLU A 337 -13.76 7.72 8.25
N ALA A 338 -13.58 6.48 8.72
CA ALA A 338 -13.19 6.21 10.12
C ALA A 338 -11.86 6.88 10.47
N THR A 339 -10.88 6.86 9.54
CA THR A 339 -9.59 7.52 9.74
C THR A 339 -9.73 9.04 9.74
N LEU A 340 -10.46 9.63 8.79
CA LEU A 340 -10.72 11.08 8.74
C LEU A 340 -11.44 11.59 10.00
N ARG A 341 -12.31 10.78 10.61
CA ARG A 341 -12.95 11.13 11.89
C ARG A 341 -11.96 11.25 13.04
N LEU A 342 -10.84 10.53 13.02
CA LEU A 342 -9.78 10.71 14.04
C LEU A 342 -9.17 12.12 13.98
N TYR A 343 -9.02 12.69 12.77
CA TYR A 343 -8.51 14.04 12.58
C TYR A 343 -9.43 15.13 13.15
N LEU A 344 -10.68 14.82 13.48
CA LEU A 344 -11.58 15.75 14.16
C LEU A 344 -11.27 15.92 15.65
N ASN A 345 -10.38 15.10 16.21
CA ASN A 345 -9.88 15.18 17.59
C ASN A 345 -8.34 15.28 17.56
N PRO A 346 -7.78 16.46 17.27
CA PRO A 346 -6.33 16.64 17.09
C PRO A 346 -5.53 16.31 18.37
N GLU A 347 -6.09 16.60 19.55
CA GLU A 347 -5.48 16.33 20.85
C GLU A 347 -5.20 14.84 21.13
N ARG A 348 -5.95 13.92 20.51
CA ARG A 348 -5.71 12.46 20.61
C ARG A 348 -5.18 11.82 19.34
N LEU A 349 -4.92 12.60 18.29
CA LEU A 349 -4.56 12.06 16.98
C LEU A 349 -3.24 11.25 17.03
N ALA A 350 -2.23 11.77 17.73
CA ALA A 350 -0.94 11.08 17.89
C ALA A 350 -1.02 9.82 18.76
N GLU A 351 -2.09 9.62 19.52
CA GLU A 351 -2.37 8.39 20.26
C GLU A 351 -3.07 7.36 19.37
N ARG A 352 -4.05 7.81 18.58
CA ARG A 352 -4.99 6.92 17.86
C ARG A 352 -4.57 6.58 16.44
N LEU A 353 -3.93 7.50 15.72
CA LEU A 353 -3.48 7.25 14.35
C LEU A 353 -2.13 6.52 14.37
N PRO A 354 -2.03 5.25 13.90
CA PRO A 354 -0.81 4.47 14.03
C PRO A 354 0.41 5.12 13.39
N THR A 355 0.26 5.69 12.19
CA THR A 355 1.36 6.38 11.49
C THR A 355 1.93 7.52 12.33
N LEU A 356 1.08 8.45 12.79
CA LEU A 356 1.53 9.59 13.59
C LEU A 356 2.12 9.13 14.93
N ARG A 357 1.47 8.18 15.62
CA ARG A 357 1.96 7.59 16.87
C ARG A 357 3.36 7.03 16.76
N LEU A 358 3.65 6.32 15.67
CA LEU A 358 4.96 5.71 15.44
C LEU A 358 6.02 6.78 15.11
N LEU A 359 5.66 7.80 14.34
CA LEU A 359 6.56 8.91 14.00
C LEU A 359 6.90 9.79 15.21
N THR A 360 5.93 10.05 16.07
CA THR A 360 6.10 10.91 17.26
C THR A 360 6.52 10.12 18.49
N ARG A 361 6.93 8.86 18.32
CA ARG A 361 7.34 8.02 19.44
C ARG A 361 8.65 8.56 20.04
N LYS A 362 8.63 8.83 21.35
CA LYS A 362 9.81 9.35 22.07
C LYS A 362 10.96 8.35 22.06
N ALA A 363 12.19 8.86 21.93
CA ALA A 363 13.41 8.06 21.90
C ALA A 363 13.58 7.22 23.18
N GLU A 364 13.22 7.77 24.34
CA GLU A 364 13.30 7.07 25.64
C GLU A 364 12.36 5.85 25.66
N ALA A 365 11.19 5.96 25.03
CA ALA A 365 10.25 4.85 24.92
C ALA A 365 10.74 3.76 23.96
N ILE A 366 11.58 4.11 22.97
CA ILE A 366 12.23 3.16 22.06
C ILE A 366 13.37 2.45 22.79
N ASP A 367 14.25 3.19 23.46
CA ASP A 367 15.36 2.64 24.26
C ASP A 367 14.85 1.71 25.37
N ALA A 368 13.81 2.11 26.11
CA ALA A 368 13.19 1.26 27.13
C ALA A 368 12.65 -0.05 26.55
N GLN A 369 12.04 -0.03 25.36
CA GLN A 369 11.62 -1.27 24.68
C GLN A 369 12.83 -2.12 24.28
N ALA A 370 13.87 -1.50 23.71
CA ALA A 370 15.07 -2.22 23.27
C ALA A 370 15.76 -2.92 24.46
N ARG A 371 15.97 -2.22 25.57
CA ARG A 371 16.55 -2.78 26.81
C ARG A 371 15.70 -3.90 27.41
N ARG A 372 14.37 -3.77 27.35
CA ARG A 372 13.45 -4.82 27.81
C ARG A 372 13.54 -6.08 26.97
N LEU A 373 13.74 -5.96 25.66
CA LEU A 373 13.81 -7.11 24.73
C LEU A 373 15.19 -7.76 24.68
N ALA A 374 16.27 -6.99 24.90
CA ALA A 374 17.64 -7.46 24.73
C ALA A 374 17.99 -8.76 25.48
N PRO A 375 17.62 -8.98 26.76
CA PRO A 375 17.96 -10.22 27.47
C PRO A 375 17.33 -11.47 26.84
N GLU A 376 16.07 -11.37 26.40
CA GLU A 376 15.38 -12.50 25.77
C GLU A 376 15.97 -12.80 24.39
N VAL A 377 16.30 -11.77 23.61
CA VAL A 377 16.96 -11.92 22.30
C VAL A 377 18.34 -12.55 22.49
N ALA A 378 19.13 -12.09 23.48
CA ALA A 378 20.44 -12.66 23.79
C ALA A 378 20.35 -14.14 24.18
N ARG A 379 19.38 -14.50 25.02
CA ARG A 379 19.13 -15.90 25.41
C ARG A 379 18.79 -16.79 24.22
N ARG A 380 17.98 -16.30 23.29
CA ARG A 380 17.56 -17.03 22.08
C ARG A 380 18.67 -17.17 21.04
N LEU A 381 19.64 -16.25 21.04
CA LEU A 381 20.77 -16.21 20.11
C LEU A 381 22.09 -16.69 20.73
N ALA A 382 22.06 -17.24 21.95
CA ALA A 382 23.24 -17.71 22.66
C ALA A 382 24.08 -18.66 21.79
N GLY A 383 25.38 -18.39 21.71
CA GLY A 383 26.33 -19.14 20.88
C GLY A 383 26.24 -18.88 19.36
N ARG A 384 25.34 -18.00 18.90
CA ARG A 384 25.16 -17.66 17.47
C ARG A 384 25.43 -16.19 17.15
N ALA A 385 25.09 -15.28 18.05
CA ALA A 385 25.31 -13.85 17.87
C ALA A 385 25.44 -13.11 19.21
N GLU A 386 26.12 -11.96 19.19
CA GLU A 386 26.10 -10.99 20.28
C GLU A 386 24.92 -10.02 20.11
N VAL A 387 24.34 -9.56 21.22
CA VAL A 387 23.17 -8.66 21.22
C VAL A 387 23.52 -7.39 21.98
N ALA A 388 23.41 -6.25 21.31
CA ALA A 388 23.63 -4.93 21.87
C ALA A 388 22.50 -3.96 21.49
N VAL A 389 22.28 -2.96 22.35
CA VAL A 389 21.36 -1.84 22.09
C VAL A 389 22.20 -0.63 21.69
N ALA A 390 21.94 -0.06 20.53
CA ALA A 390 22.67 1.09 20.00
C ALA A 390 21.72 2.14 19.46
N ALA A 391 22.13 3.41 19.53
CA ALA A 391 21.44 4.49 18.85
C ALA A 391 21.63 4.35 17.33
N CYS A 392 20.56 4.54 16.57
CA CYS A 392 20.59 4.50 15.12
C CYS A 392 19.66 5.54 14.52
N SER A 393 19.97 5.97 13.30
CA SER A 393 19.06 6.75 12.47
C SER A 393 18.21 5.80 11.63
N SER A 394 16.92 6.11 11.48
CA SER A 394 16.00 5.38 10.61
C SER A 394 15.28 6.35 9.67
N GLN A 395 14.53 5.80 8.72
CA GLN A 395 13.80 6.55 7.71
C GLN A 395 12.30 6.54 8.01
N ILE A 396 11.63 7.67 7.73
CA ILE A 396 10.17 7.78 7.88
C ILE A 396 9.44 6.92 6.83
N GLY A 397 9.93 6.92 5.59
CA GLY A 397 9.42 6.11 4.48
C GLY A 397 10.54 5.39 3.74
N SER A 398 10.19 4.38 2.96
CA SER A 398 11.16 3.54 2.21
C SER A 398 11.59 4.15 0.87
N GLY A 399 11.48 5.47 0.73
CA GLY A 399 11.66 6.21 -0.53
C GLY A 399 13.05 6.81 -0.63
#